data_AF-A0A1Q3M642-F1
#
_entry.id   AF-A0A1Q3M642-F1
#
_cell.length_a   1.000
_cell.length_b   1.000
_cell.length_c   1.000
_cell.angle_alpha   90.00
_cell.angle_beta   90.00
_cell.angle_gamma   90.00
#
_symmetry.space_group_name_H-M   'P 1'
#
loop_
_entity.id
_entity.type
_entity.pdbx_description
1 polymer ?
#
loop_
_entity_poly.entity_id
_entity_poly.type
_entity_poly.pdbx_seq_one_letter_code
_entity_poly.pdbx_strand_id
1 'polypeptide(L)'
;MQVNYPDEHAYTRSVELKHATKQTHPHTVVCYEYPSGDGSPNYPVPTDDSQLLYQKYKKLAEKETQWNDVYFAGRLAEYKYLNMDEVIERALNLFELIKSREI
;
A
#
# COMPACT_ATOMS: atom_id res chain seq x y z
N MET A 1 12.92 14.64 9.20
CA MET A 1 12.80 14.06 10.54
C MET A 1 11.32 13.80 10.72
N GLN A 2 10.93 12.71 11.37
CA GLN A 2 9.52 12.44 11.64
C GLN A 2 9.26 12.57 13.13
N VAL A 3 8.19 13.27 13.50
CA VAL A 3 7.70 13.38 14.87
C VAL A 3 6.23 12.98 14.88
N ASN A 4 5.88 12.04 15.76
CA ASN A 4 4.51 11.56 15.94
C ASN A 4 3.84 12.31 17.10
N TYR A 5 2.56 12.62 16.94
CA TYR A 5 1.75 13.35 17.89
C TYR A 5 0.55 12.47 18.31
N PRO A 6 0.67 11.75 19.44
CA PRO A 6 -0.39 10.85 19.92
C PRO A 6 -1.48 11.56 20.73
N ASP A 7 -1.37 12.88 20.91
CA ASP A 7 -2.27 13.75 21.68
C ASP A 7 -3.40 14.33 20.81
N GLU A 8 -4.07 15.40 21.27
CA GLU A 8 -5.29 15.95 20.67
C GLU A 8 -5.04 16.79 19.39
N HIS A 9 -3.88 16.65 18.74
CA HIS A 9 -3.63 17.30 17.47
C HIS A 9 -4.50 16.71 16.34
N ALA A 10 -4.94 17.57 15.41
CA ALA A 10 -5.75 17.13 14.26
C ALA A 10 -4.96 16.30 13.22
N TYR A 11 -3.63 16.32 13.28
CA TYR A 11 -2.71 15.55 12.44
C TYR A 11 -1.96 14.52 13.29
N THR A 12 -1.56 13.41 12.69
CA THR A 12 -0.89 12.31 13.42
C THR A 12 0.62 12.47 13.50
N ARG A 13 1.23 13.14 12.52
CA ARG A 13 2.68 13.35 12.46
C ARG A 13 3.06 14.54 11.58
N SER A 14 4.27 15.05 11.81
CA SER A 14 4.97 15.95 10.91
C SER A 14 6.21 15.28 10.32
N VAL A 15 6.49 15.55 9.05
CA VAL A 15 7.65 15.02 8.33
C VAL A 15 8.41 16.16 7.66
N GLU A 16 9.63 16.41 8.14
CA GLU A 16 10.56 17.31 7.47
C GLU A 16 11.39 16.55 6.42
N LEU A 17 11.14 16.84 5.13
CA LEU A 17 11.63 16.03 4.01
C LEU A 17 13.16 16.00 3.89
N LYS A 18 13.83 17.11 4.22
CA LYS A 18 15.29 17.23 4.08
C LYS A 18 16.09 16.19 4.83
N HIS A 19 15.64 15.74 5.99
CA HIS A 19 16.43 14.74 6.72
C HIS A 19 16.39 13.36 6.05
N ALA A 20 15.31 13.06 5.32
CA ALA A 20 15.18 11.82 4.55
C ALA A 20 16.01 11.90 3.26
N THR A 21 15.93 13.02 2.54
CA THR A 21 16.64 13.22 1.27
C THR A 21 18.10 13.66 1.42
N LYS A 22 18.51 14.08 2.63
CA LYS A 22 19.82 14.70 2.94
C LYS A 22 20.10 15.99 2.16
N GLN A 23 19.06 16.68 1.69
CA GLN A 23 19.21 17.91 0.91
C GLN A 23 19.72 19.09 1.77
N THR A 24 20.72 19.81 1.27
CA THR A 24 21.19 21.08 1.84
C THR A 24 20.53 22.26 1.12
N HIS A 25 19.82 23.11 1.86
CA HIS A 25 19.13 24.30 1.32
C HIS A 25 18.83 25.27 2.49
N PRO A 26 18.71 26.60 2.28
CA PRO A 26 18.34 27.52 3.35
C PRO A 26 16.91 27.35 3.89
N HIS A 27 15.97 26.87 3.06
CA HIS A 27 14.55 26.67 3.44
C HIS A 27 14.17 25.22 3.45
N THR A 28 13.23 24.81 4.31
CA THR A 28 12.78 23.42 4.47
C THR A 28 11.29 23.27 4.17
N VAL A 29 10.86 22.04 3.89
CA VAL A 29 9.46 21.67 3.69
C VAL A 29 9.07 20.66 4.76
N VAL A 30 7.99 20.98 5.47
CA VAL A 30 7.38 20.12 6.49
C VAL A 30 5.98 19.76 6.05
N CYS A 31 5.68 18.46 6.02
CA CYS A 31 4.36 17.94 5.71
C CYS A 31 3.65 17.52 7.00
N TYR A 32 2.37 17.84 7.13
CA TYR A 32 1.50 17.38 8.21
C TYR A 32 0.49 16.39 7.64
N GLU A 33 0.33 15.24 8.30
CA GLU A 33 -0.53 14.17 7.81
C GLU A 33 -1.86 14.10 8.57
N TYR A 34 -2.96 14.21 7.83
CA TYR A 34 -4.32 14.17 8.36
C TYR A 34 -5.01 12.87 7.94
N PRO A 35 -5.52 12.06 8.88
CA PRO A 35 -6.29 10.88 8.54
C PRO A 35 -7.66 11.31 7.98
N SER A 36 -8.14 10.60 6.97
CA SER A 36 -9.45 10.83 6.35
C SER A 36 -10.11 9.48 6.04
N GLY A 37 -11.43 9.43 6.23
CA GLY A 37 -12.26 8.30 5.75
C GLY A 37 -12.58 8.40 4.26
N ASP A 38 -12.42 9.58 3.68
CA ASP A 38 -12.71 9.89 2.28
C ASP A 38 -11.41 10.07 1.47
N GLY A 39 -11.51 9.89 0.15
CA GLY A 39 -10.41 10.12 -0.80
C GLY A 39 -9.74 8.83 -1.29
N SER A 40 -8.47 8.94 -1.68
CA SER A 40 -7.73 7.80 -2.24
C SER A 40 -7.43 6.73 -1.17
N PRO A 41 -7.64 5.44 -1.46
CA PRO A 41 -7.41 4.37 -0.49
C PRO A 41 -5.91 4.16 -0.27
N ASN A 42 -5.40 4.54 0.91
CA ASN A 42 -3.98 4.40 1.24
C ASN A 42 -3.67 3.17 2.11
N TYR A 43 -4.61 2.78 2.98
CA TYR A 43 -4.44 1.71 3.96
C TYR A 43 -5.68 0.82 4.02
N PRO A 44 -5.53 -0.52 4.05
CA PRO A 44 -6.64 -1.41 4.36
C PRO A 44 -7.05 -1.25 5.84
N VAL A 45 -8.32 -1.52 6.14
CA VAL A 45 -8.87 -1.47 7.50
C VAL A 45 -9.25 -2.89 7.90
N PRO A 46 -8.36 -3.64 8.58
CA PRO A 46 -8.55 -5.06 8.83
C PRO A 46 -9.64 -5.30 9.88
N THR A 47 -10.86 -5.51 9.39
CA THR A 47 -12.03 -5.96 10.16
C THR A 47 -12.53 -7.30 9.63
N ASP A 48 -13.28 -8.05 10.45
CA ASP A 48 -13.90 -9.32 10.02
C ASP A 48 -14.77 -9.12 8.76
N ASP A 49 -15.55 -8.04 8.71
CA ASP A 49 -16.39 -7.69 7.56
C ASP A 49 -15.56 -7.43 6.30
N SER A 50 -14.46 -6.66 6.43
CA SER A 50 -13.56 -6.38 5.31
C SER A 50 -12.88 -7.66 4.80
N GLN A 51 -12.54 -8.58 5.71
CA GLN A 51 -11.90 -9.83 5.37
C GLN A 51 -12.88 -10.76 4.65
N LEU A 52 -14.12 -10.87 5.14
CA LEU A 52 -15.18 -11.63 4.46
C LEU A 52 -15.46 -11.10 3.06
N LEU A 53 -15.46 -9.77 2.88
CA LEU A 53 -15.64 -9.14 1.57
C LEU A 53 -14.44 -9.42 0.65
N TYR A 54 -13.21 -9.28 1.16
CA TYR A 54 -11.99 -9.58 0.41
C TYR A 54 -11.96 -11.03 -0.08
N GLN A 55 -12.38 -12.01 0.74
CA GLN A 55 -12.43 -13.42 0.30
C GLN A 55 -13.37 -13.65 -0.88
N LYS A 56 -14.47 -12.88 -0.98
CA LYS A 56 -15.37 -12.95 -2.15
C LYS A 56 -14.66 -12.44 -3.41
N TYR A 57 -13.99 -11.29 -3.32
CA TYR A 57 -13.24 -10.73 -4.45
C TYR A 57 -12.03 -11.57 -4.83
N LYS A 58 -11.34 -12.17 -3.87
CA LYS A 58 -10.22 -13.08 -4.15
C LYS A 58 -10.64 -14.26 -5.01
N LYS A 59 -11.79 -14.88 -4.73
CA LYS A 59 -12.35 -15.97 -5.56
C LYS A 59 -12.69 -15.51 -6.98
N LEU A 60 -13.11 -14.26 -7.15
CA LEU A 60 -13.36 -13.69 -8.48
C LEU A 60 -12.04 -13.44 -9.21
N ALA A 61 -11.05 -12.85 -8.54
CA ALA A 61 -9.72 -12.63 -9.07
C ALA A 61 -9.05 -13.94 -9.55
N GLU A 62 -9.19 -15.02 -8.77
CA GLU A 62 -8.69 -16.36 -9.17
C GLU A 62 -9.36 -16.87 -10.45
N LYS A 63 -10.66 -16.63 -10.65
CA LYS A 63 -11.37 -16.98 -11.90
C LYS A 63 -10.89 -16.13 -13.06
N GLU A 64 -10.69 -14.83 -12.85
CA GLU A 64 -10.17 -13.92 -13.87
C GLU A 64 -8.75 -14.30 -14.30
N THR A 65 -7.90 -14.75 -13.36
CA THR A 65 -6.59 -15.31 -13.70
C THR A 65 -6.71 -16.56 -14.56
N GLN A 66 -7.67 -17.46 -14.27
CA GLN A 66 -7.85 -18.70 -15.02
C GLN A 66 -8.47 -18.51 -16.40
N TRP A 67 -9.39 -17.55 -16.55
CA TRP A 67 -10.19 -17.40 -17.76
C TRP A 67 -9.66 -16.33 -18.71
N ASN A 68 -9.01 -15.29 -18.16
CA ASN A 68 -8.65 -14.08 -18.88
C ASN A 68 -7.18 -13.67 -18.70
N ASP A 69 -6.35 -14.50 -18.06
CA ASP A 69 -4.95 -14.20 -17.74
C ASP A 69 -4.74 -12.84 -17.04
N VAL A 70 -5.70 -12.44 -16.18
CA VAL A 70 -5.60 -11.23 -15.37
C VAL A 70 -5.01 -11.55 -14.00
N TYR A 71 -3.88 -10.92 -13.68
CA TYR A 71 -3.16 -11.13 -12.43
C TYR A 71 -3.25 -9.90 -11.52
N PHE A 72 -3.56 -10.14 -10.24
CA PHE A 72 -3.79 -9.09 -9.24
C PHE A 72 -2.63 -9.08 -8.24
N ALA A 73 -1.90 -7.95 -8.14
CA ALA A 73 -0.76 -7.83 -7.24
C ALA A 73 -0.63 -6.44 -6.60
N GLY A 74 -0.08 -6.42 -5.39
CA GLY A 74 0.22 -5.20 -4.64
C GLY A 74 -0.83 -4.84 -3.59
N ARG A 75 -0.56 -3.75 -2.86
CA ARG A 75 -1.30 -3.32 -1.65
C ARG A 75 -2.82 -3.28 -1.86
N LEU A 76 -3.27 -2.64 -2.94
CA LEU A 76 -4.70 -2.46 -3.23
C LEU A 76 -5.35 -3.73 -3.76
N ALA A 77 -4.68 -4.42 -4.69
CA ALA A 77 -5.22 -5.61 -5.35
C ALA A 77 -5.34 -6.80 -4.38
N GLU A 78 -4.42 -6.93 -3.44
CA GLU A 78 -4.42 -8.00 -2.43
C GLU A 78 -5.05 -7.60 -1.09
N TYR A 79 -5.53 -6.36 -0.95
CA TYR A 79 -6.07 -5.81 0.29
C TYR A 79 -5.15 -6.06 1.52
N LYS A 80 -3.86 -5.75 1.38
CA LYS A 80 -2.83 -6.00 2.40
C LYS A 80 -2.01 -4.77 2.68
N TYR A 81 -1.65 -4.57 3.94
CA TYR A 81 -0.67 -3.56 4.32
C TYR A 81 0.71 -4.07 3.91
N LEU A 82 1.29 -3.49 2.86
CA LEU A 82 2.59 -3.88 2.31
C LEU A 82 3.52 -2.67 2.21
N ASN A 83 4.77 -2.82 2.64
CA ASN A 83 5.86 -1.90 2.39
C ASN A 83 6.38 -2.02 0.95
N MET A 84 7.27 -1.11 0.55
CA MET A 84 7.76 -1.05 -0.84
C MET A 84 8.56 -2.30 -1.23
N ASP A 85 9.42 -2.79 -0.35
CA ASP A 85 10.22 -4.00 -0.53
C ASP A 85 9.34 -5.25 -0.68
N GLU A 86 8.31 -5.40 0.16
CA GLU A 86 7.36 -6.51 0.06
C GLU A 86 6.57 -6.49 -1.26
N VAL A 87 6.20 -5.30 -1.75
CA VAL A 87 5.55 -5.16 -3.06
C VAL A 87 6.50 -5.55 -4.20
N ILE A 88 7.78 -5.14 -4.12
CA ILE A 88 8.79 -5.50 -5.12
C ILE A 88 9.01 -7.02 -5.15
N GLU A 89 9.20 -7.65 -3.99
CA GLU A 89 9.36 -9.10 -3.89
C GLU A 89 8.16 -9.84 -4.49
N ARG A 90 6.95 -9.42 -4.15
CA ARG A 90 5.71 -10.01 -4.69
C ARG A 90 5.61 -9.88 -6.21
N ALA A 91 5.98 -8.72 -6.75
CA ALA A 91 5.96 -8.50 -8.19
C ALA A 91 6.96 -9.42 -8.92
N LEU A 92 8.17 -9.60 -8.37
CA LEU A 92 9.17 -10.51 -8.93
C LEU A 92 8.72 -11.97 -8.85
N ASN A 93 8.14 -12.39 -7.74
CA ASN A 93 7.60 -13.75 -7.60
C ASN A 93 6.44 -14.02 -8.58
N LEU A 94 5.56 -13.04 -8.78
CA LEU A 94 4.48 -13.15 -9.76
C LEU A 94 5.04 -13.24 -11.18
N PHE A 95 6.07 -12.45 -11.52
CA PHE A 95 6.72 -12.52 -12.82
C PHE A 95 7.28 -13.92 -13.12
N GLU A 96 8.01 -14.53 -12.19
CA GLU A 96 8.56 -15.89 -12.39
C GLU A 96 7.45 -16.94 -12.53
N LEU A 97 6.35 -16.81 -11.76
CA LEU A 97 5.19 -17.68 -11.88
C LEU A 97 4.57 -17.60 -13.29
N ILE A 98 4.34 -16.39 -13.81
CA ILE A 98 3.75 -16.19 -15.15
C ILE A 98 4.69 -16.75 -16.22
N LYS A 99 5.98 -16.39 -16.15
CA LYS A 99 7.00 -16.86 -17.09
C LYS A 99 7.08 -18.40 -17.14
N SER A 100 6.94 -19.08 -16.01
CA SER A 100 6.95 -20.56 -15.98
C SER A 100 5.72 -21.23 -16.62
N ARG A 101 4.64 -20.48 -16.88
CA ARG A 101 3.41 -20.97 -17.52
C ARG A 101 3.40 -20.75 -19.03
N GLU A 102 4.24 -19.85 -19.54
CA GLU A 102 4.37 -19.56 -20.97
C GLU A 102 5.38 -20.49 -21.69
N ILE A 103 6.17 -21.25 -20.93
CA ILE A 103 7.12 -22.27 -21.43
C ILE A 103 6.45 -23.64 -21.38
#